data_AF-A0AA36A4N4-F1
#
_entry.id   AF-A0AA36A4N4-F1
#
_cell.length_a   1.000
_cell.length_b   1.000
_cell.length_c   1.000
_cell.angle_alpha   90.00
_cell.angle_beta   90.00
_cell.angle_gamma   90.00
#
_symmetry.space_group_name_H-M   'P 1'
#
loop_
_entity.id
_entity.type
_entity.pdbx_description
1 polymer ?
#
loop_
_entity_poly.entity_id
_entity_poly.type
_entity_poly.pdbx_seq_one_letter_code
_entity_poly.pdbx_strand_id
1 'polypeptide(L)'
;MGKRLKIARINAGLKQAELGVRAGLDEESASARISSYENEVHAPDFRLVRKIAAVLDVPEAYFYAVEDDLAELILRHHRYKKIHRTVE
;
A
#
# COMPACT_ATOMS: atom_id res chain seq x y z
N MET A 1 8.90 5.00 0.70
CA MET A 1 7.56 4.41 0.38
C MET A 1 6.40 5.37 0.62
N GLY A 2 6.63 6.51 1.29
CA GLY A 2 5.55 7.37 1.79
C GLY A 2 4.66 7.92 0.69
N LYS A 3 5.26 8.42 -0.40
CA LYS A 3 4.54 8.87 -1.62
C LYS A 3 3.59 7.79 -2.15
N ARG A 4 4.08 6.55 -2.30
CA ARG A 4 3.32 5.41 -2.84
C ARG A 4 2.17 5.01 -1.91
N LEU A 5 2.45 4.90 -0.61
CA LEU A 5 1.45 4.60 0.40
C LEU A 5 0.29 5.60 0.39
N LYS A 6 0.63 6.91 0.40
CA LYS A 6 -0.36 7.98 0.39
C LYS A 6 -1.23 7.96 -0.86
N ILE A 7 -0.63 7.79 -2.04
CA ILE A 7 -1.35 7.69 -3.31
C ILE A 7 -2.31 6.50 -3.31
N ALA A 8 -1.81 5.30 -2.99
CA ALA A 8 -2.64 4.09 -2.97
C ALA A 8 -3.78 4.19 -1.94
N ARG A 9 -3.51 4.73 -0.75
CA ARG A 9 -4.55 4.94 0.28
C ARG A 9 -5.64 5.88 -0.18
N ILE A 10 -5.27 7.03 -0.76
CA ILE A 10 -6.24 8.02 -1.25
C ILE A 10 -7.07 7.43 -2.40
N ASN A 11 -6.44 6.71 -3.34
CA ASN A 11 -7.15 6.04 -4.42
C ASN A 11 -8.12 4.96 -3.93
N ALA A 12 -7.80 4.30 -2.82
CA ALA A 12 -8.70 3.36 -2.16
C ALA A 12 -9.81 4.04 -1.31
N GLY A 13 -9.81 5.38 -1.21
CA GLY A 13 -10.81 6.14 -0.45
C GLY A 13 -10.68 6.01 1.07
N LEU A 14 -9.53 5.55 1.59
CA LEU A 14 -9.37 5.22 3.00
C LEU A 14 -8.76 6.38 3.81
N LYS A 15 -9.23 6.57 5.04
CA LYS A 15 -8.53 7.40 6.04
C LYS A 15 -7.28 6.65 6.55
N GLN A 16 -6.33 7.40 7.13
CA GLN A 16 -5.11 6.80 7.72
C GLN A 16 -5.45 5.77 8.81
N ALA A 17 -6.33 6.13 9.75
CA ALA A 17 -6.81 5.23 10.80
C ALA A 17 -7.44 3.95 10.21
N GLU A 18 -8.30 4.11 9.21
CA GLU A 18 -9.01 3.01 8.57
C GLU A 18 -8.07 2.02 7.88
N LEU A 19 -7.08 2.53 7.13
CA LEU A 19 -6.04 1.68 6.55
C LEU A 19 -5.26 0.93 7.64
N GLY A 20 -4.85 1.63 8.69
CA GLY A 20 -4.08 1.03 9.78
C GLY A 20 -4.84 -0.11 10.46
N VAL A 21 -6.11 0.12 10.82
CA VAL A 21 -6.98 -0.91 11.44
C VAL A 21 -7.17 -2.10 10.49
N ARG A 22 -7.48 -1.87 9.22
CA ARG A 22 -7.63 -2.95 8.22
C ARG A 22 -6.33 -3.73 8.00
N ALA A 23 -5.17 -3.09 8.17
CA ALA A 23 -3.86 -3.73 8.12
C ALA A 23 -3.46 -4.42 9.45
N GLY A 24 -4.35 -4.43 10.45
CA GLY A 24 -4.15 -5.09 11.75
C GLY A 24 -3.28 -4.29 12.71
N LEU A 25 -3.25 -2.96 12.59
CA LEU A 25 -2.74 -2.08 13.63
C LEU A 25 -3.82 -1.86 14.70
N ASP A 26 -3.36 -1.59 15.91
CA ASP A 26 -4.23 -1.17 17.01
C ASP A 26 -4.93 0.17 16.68
N GLU A 27 -6.22 0.27 17.02
CA GLU A 27 -7.10 1.37 16.63
C GLU A 27 -6.61 2.73 17.14
N GLU A 28 -6.12 2.79 18.38
CA GLU A 28 -5.65 4.03 19.01
C GLU A 28 -4.37 4.55 18.32
N SER A 29 -3.53 3.65 17.82
CA SER A 29 -2.25 3.98 17.17
C SER A 29 -2.29 4.04 15.64
N ALA A 30 -3.37 3.53 15.02
CA ALA A 30 -3.44 3.28 13.58
C ALA A 30 -3.16 4.54 12.74
N SER A 31 -3.84 5.64 13.07
CA SER A 31 -3.70 6.91 12.33
C SER A 31 -2.27 7.45 12.39
N ALA A 32 -1.69 7.50 13.60
CA ALA A 32 -0.35 8.02 13.83
C ALA A 32 0.72 7.18 13.12
N ARG A 33 0.59 5.85 13.15
CA ARG A 33 1.53 4.95 12.47
C ARG A 33 1.48 5.10 10.95
N ILE A 34 0.29 5.09 10.33
CA ILE A 34 0.17 5.31 8.89
C ILE A 34 0.69 6.70 8.50
N SER A 35 0.39 7.73 9.29
CA SER A 35 0.94 9.08 9.05
C SER A 35 2.47 9.12 9.11
N SER A 36 3.08 8.46 10.11
CA SER A 36 4.54 8.36 10.23
C SER A 36 5.17 7.69 9.00
N TYR A 37 4.52 6.67 8.46
CA TYR A 37 4.96 5.97 7.25
C TYR A 37 4.80 6.80 5.97
N GLU A 38 3.69 7.52 5.83
CA GLU A 38 3.45 8.42 4.69
C GLU A 38 4.42 9.59 4.63
N ASN A 39 4.85 10.08 5.78
CA ASN A 39 5.82 11.17 5.91
C ASN A 39 7.27 10.66 6.07
N GLU A 40 7.51 9.36 5.91
CA GLU A 40 8.84 8.74 5.94
C GLU A 40 9.61 8.96 7.26
N VAL A 41 8.89 9.19 8.35
CA VAL A 41 9.46 9.30 9.72
C VAL A 41 9.90 7.92 10.21
N HIS A 42 9.09 6.89 9.95
CA HIS A 42 9.41 5.50 10.23
C HIS A 42 9.09 4.62 9.02
N ALA A 43 9.72 3.44 8.98
CA ALA A 43 9.42 2.41 8.00
C ALA A 43 8.74 1.22 8.68
N PRO A 44 7.63 0.70 8.13
CA PRO A 44 7.06 -0.56 8.59
C PRO A 44 7.98 -1.73 8.22
N ASP A 45 7.88 -2.82 8.99
CA ASP A 45 8.47 -4.09 8.57
C ASP A 45 7.76 -4.64 7.32
N PHE A 46 8.41 -5.57 6.63
CA PHE A 46 7.84 -6.14 5.41
C PHE A 46 6.53 -6.89 5.66
N ARG A 47 6.33 -7.48 6.84
CA ARG A 47 5.07 -8.16 7.18
C ARG A 47 3.89 -7.19 7.16
N LEU A 48 4.06 -6.00 7.73
CA LEU A 48 3.05 -4.95 7.73
C LEU A 48 2.86 -4.38 6.32
N VAL A 49 3.93 -4.24 5.52
CA VAL A 49 3.82 -3.86 4.09
C VAL A 49 2.92 -4.83 3.32
N ARG A 50 3.09 -6.14 3.51
CA ARG A 50 2.21 -7.14 2.87
C ARG A 50 0.74 -6.97 3.25
N LYS A 51 0.46 -6.68 4.52
CA LYS A 51 -0.91 -6.44 4.99
C LYS A 51 -1.50 -5.18 4.38
N ILE A 52 -0.73 -4.09 4.34
CA ILE A 52 -1.13 -2.83 3.70
C ILE A 52 -1.38 -3.04 2.20
N ALA A 53 -0.50 -3.76 1.51
CA ALA A 53 -0.62 -4.10 0.09
C ALA A 53 -1.93 -4.83 -0.20
N ALA A 54 -2.26 -5.84 0.63
CA ALA A 54 -3.48 -6.60 0.51
C ALA A 54 -4.73 -5.73 0.72
N VAL A 55 -4.74 -4.83 1.71
CA VAL A 55 -5.86 -3.90 1.95
C VAL A 55 -6.06 -2.93 0.78
N LEU A 56 -4.96 -2.45 0.19
CA LEU A 56 -4.99 -1.48 -0.91
C LEU A 56 -5.10 -2.11 -2.30
N ASP A 57 -5.13 -3.45 -2.40
CA ASP A 57 -5.15 -4.19 -3.66
C ASP A 57 -4.04 -3.75 -4.65
N VAL A 58 -2.82 -3.60 -4.14
CA VAL A 58 -1.62 -3.30 -4.94
C VAL A 58 -0.49 -4.29 -4.63
N PRO A 59 0.44 -4.55 -5.56
CA PRO A 59 1.62 -5.38 -5.27
C PRO A 59 2.54 -4.72 -4.24
N GLU A 60 3.19 -5.50 -3.37
CA GLU A 60 4.13 -4.96 -2.37
C GLU A 60 5.27 -4.15 -3.01
N ALA A 61 5.72 -4.58 -4.20
CA ALA A 61 6.77 -3.91 -4.98
C ALA A 61 6.42 -2.44 -5.31
N TYR A 62 5.13 -2.11 -5.42
CA TYR A 62 4.67 -0.75 -5.68
C TYR A 62 5.18 0.25 -4.62
N PHE A 63 5.30 -0.16 -3.35
CA PHE A 63 5.74 0.72 -2.27
C PHE A 63 7.23 1.10 -2.35
N TYR A 64 8.02 0.35 -3.13
CA TYR A 64 9.46 0.52 -3.26
C TYR A 64 9.89 1.07 -4.62
N ALA A 65 8.98 1.24 -5.57
CA ALA A 65 9.27 1.86 -6.86
C ALA A 65 9.47 3.37 -6.71
N VAL A 66 10.69 3.86 -6.93
CA VAL A 66 11.04 5.29 -6.82
C VAL A 66 10.51 6.07 -8.00
N GLU A 67 10.61 5.50 -9.20
CA GLU A 67 10.22 6.10 -10.46
C GLU A 67 8.70 5.96 -10.67
N ASP A 68 8.05 7.02 -11.14
CA ASP A 68 6.59 7.05 -11.31
C ASP A 68 6.11 6.15 -12.45
N ASP A 69 6.91 6.02 -13.52
CA ASP A 69 6.65 5.14 -14.65
C ASP A 69 6.77 3.66 -14.27
N LEU A 70 7.79 3.29 -13.48
CA LEU A 70 7.94 1.95 -12.93
C LEU A 70 6.78 1.59 -12.00
N ALA A 71 6.39 2.51 -11.11
CA ALA A 71 5.26 2.31 -10.21
C ALA A 71 3.95 2.08 -11.00
N GLU A 72 3.72 2.84 -12.07
CA GLU A 72 2.56 2.65 -12.94
C GLU A 72 2.63 1.30 -13.69
N LEU A 73 3.82 0.89 -14.17
CA LEU A 73 4.00 -0.41 -14.83
C LEU A 73 3.66 -1.58 -13.89
N ILE A 74 4.09 -1.51 -12.62
CA ILE A 74 3.76 -2.50 -11.59
C ILE A 74 2.24 -2.60 -11.41
N LEU A 75 1.54 -1.46 -11.31
CA LEU A 75 0.09 -1.45 -11.17
C LEU A 75 -0.63 -1.99 -12.42
N ARG A 76 -0.14 -1.64 -13.62
CA ARG A 76 -0.68 -2.18 -14.89
C ARG A 76 -0.54 -3.69 -14.96
N HIS A 77 0.63 -4.21 -14.60
CA HIS A 77 0.87 -5.65 -14.56
C HIS A 77 -0.07 -6.36 -13.58
N HIS A 78 -0.27 -5.80 -12.38
CA HIS A 78 -1.22 -6.31 -11.38
C HIS A 78 -2.65 -6.38 -11.93
N ARG A 79 -3.14 -5.28 -12.52
CA ARG A 79 -4.47 -5.23 -13.13
C ARG A 79 -4.61 -6.24 -14.27
N TYR A 80 -3.58 -6.35 -15.12
CA TYR A 80 -3.56 -7.31 -16.22
C TYR A 80 -3.70 -8.76 -15.71
N LYS A 81 -2.91 -9.16 -14.70
CA LYS A 81 -2.99 -10.50 -14.09
C LYS A 81 -4.34 -10.80 -13.45
N LYS A 82 -4.98 -9.80 -12.84
CA LYS A 82 -6.32 -9.97 -12.26
C LYS A 82 -7.39 -10.24 -13.31
N ILE A 83 -7.30 -9.57 -14.46
CA ILE A 83 -8.25 -9.75 -15.58
C ILE A 83 -7.98 -11.06 -16.34
N HIS A 84 -6.71 -11.37 -16.59
CA HIS A 84 -6.30 -12.50 -17.43
C HIS A 84 -5.72 -13.63 -16.59
N ARG A 85 -6.38 -13.98 -15.48
CA ARG A 85 -5.91 -15.03 -14.58
C ARG A 85 -5.85 -16.35 -15.36
N THR A 86 -4.68 -16.68 -15.89
CA THR A 86 -4.44 -17.96 -16.56
C THR A 86 -4.68 -19.03 -15.51
N VAL A 87 -5.63 -19.91 -15.80
CA VAL A 87 -5.81 -21.16 -15.07
C VAL A 87 -4.60 -22.00 -15.45
N GLU A 88 -3.59 -22.03 -14.59
CA GLU A 88 -2.58 -23.10 -14.57
C GLU A 88 -3.06 -24.19 -13.60
#